data_AF-A0A7C1EQB6-F1
#
_entry.id   AF-A0A7C1EQB6-F1
#
_cell.length_a   1.000
_cell.length_b   1.000
_cell.length_c   1.000
_cell.angle_alpha   90.00
_cell.angle_beta   90.00
_cell.angle_gamma   90.00
#
_symmetry.space_group_name_H-M   'P 1'
#
loop_
_entity.id
_entity.type
_entity.pdbx_description
1 polymer ?
#
loop_
_entity_poly.entity_id
_entity_poly.type
_entity_poly.pdbx_seq_one_letter_code
_entity_poly.pdbx_strand_id
1 'polypeptide(L)'
;MNFPHQPDQLTAAWLTDTLRQAGVLNGADVASFEVKPLSETAGLLGQNTIIRLAYDTPEDTAPRSLFAKFALADADKRAYWRTSYVQEVLFYQQFAQQVALPTPRAYFSEFDEATGCFLLLLEDCSHGEVGDRLTGCSLERARLAVAEIAEFHATWWNHPEVPRDGGKYTPEAIANWHAMYAREVSRLDDIPEIPRDPELIRTIQELSPHLAGTMAYQKESPYTLIHHDYHLGNFIFVETNGAKKVLILDWHFRA
;
A
#
# COMPACT_ATOMS: atom_id res chain seq x y z
N MET A 1 -11.56 11.04 14.96
CA MET A 1 -12.19 11.96 13.97
C MET A 1 -13.23 11.16 13.22
N ASN A 2 -14.33 11.77 12.78
CA ASN A 2 -15.39 11.06 12.05
C ASN A 2 -15.10 11.15 10.54
N PHE A 3 -14.76 10.04 9.89
CA PHE A 3 -14.57 9.97 8.44
C PHE A 3 -15.36 8.78 7.86
N PRO A 4 -15.70 8.78 6.56
CA PRO A 4 -16.40 7.68 5.91
C PRO A 4 -15.61 6.37 6.00
N HIS A 5 -16.19 5.35 6.63
CA HIS A 5 -15.55 4.03 6.74
C HIS A 5 -15.82 3.16 5.51
N GLN A 6 -16.83 3.48 4.71
CA GLN A 6 -17.24 2.74 3.53
C GLN A 6 -17.61 3.70 2.37
N PRO A 7 -17.56 3.23 1.11
CA PRO A 7 -17.83 4.07 -0.06
C PRO A 7 -19.21 4.75 -0.07
N ASP A 8 -20.24 4.08 0.43
CA ASP A 8 -21.62 4.57 0.50
C ASP A 8 -21.84 5.65 1.58
N GLN A 9 -20.86 5.85 2.45
CA GLN A 9 -20.88 6.90 3.49
C GLN A 9 -20.22 8.20 3.02
N LEU A 10 -19.61 8.22 1.83
CA LEU A 10 -19.08 9.44 1.24
C LEU A 10 -20.20 10.44 0.99
N THR A 11 -19.90 11.72 1.21
CA THR A 11 -20.82 12.81 0.86
C THR A 11 -20.07 13.88 0.09
N ALA A 12 -20.81 14.62 -0.74
CA ALA A 12 -20.28 15.77 -1.47
C ALA A 12 -19.71 16.84 -0.52
N ALA A 13 -20.37 17.09 0.60
CA ALA A 13 -19.90 18.01 1.64
C ALA A 13 -18.57 17.54 2.25
N TRP A 14 -18.46 16.26 2.61
CA TRP A 14 -17.21 15.71 3.16
C TRP A 14 -16.05 15.81 2.15
N LEU A 15 -16.29 15.42 0.89
CA LEU A 15 -15.27 15.52 -0.17
C LEU A 15 -14.81 16.97 -0.38
N THR A 16 -15.75 17.92 -0.35
CA THR A 16 -15.46 19.35 -0.45
C THR A 16 -14.55 19.81 0.69
N ASP A 17 -14.91 19.52 1.93
CA ASP A 17 -14.14 19.92 3.12
C ASP A 17 -12.75 19.29 3.12
N THR A 18 -12.66 18.00 2.78
CA THR A 18 -11.37 17.28 2.68
C THR A 18 -10.45 17.89 1.62
N LEU A 19 -10.96 18.20 0.43
CA LEU A 19 -10.15 18.80 -0.63
C LEU A 19 -9.73 20.25 -0.33
N ARG A 20 -10.57 21.00 0.40
CA ARG A 20 -10.22 22.32 0.94
C ARG A 20 -9.11 22.23 1.98
N GLN A 21 -9.21 21.28 2.92
CA GLN A 21 -8.16 21.03 3.92
C GLN A 21 -6.84 20.61 3.27
N ALA A 22 -6.90 19.84 2.18
CA ALA A 22 -5.73 19.46 1.38
C ALA A 22 -5.18 20.60 0.50
N GLY A 23 -5.85 21.76 0.46
CA GLY A 23 -5.43 22.95 -0.28
C GLY A 23 -5.53 22.81 -1.79
N VAL A 24 -6.41 21.95 -2.30
CA VAL A 24 -6.61 21.74 -3.76
C VAL A 24 -7.96 22.21 -4.28
N LEU A 25 -8.85 22.61 -3.37
CA LEU A 25 -10.15 23.21 -3.68
C LEU A 25 -10.26 24.51 -2.90
N ASN A 26 -10.68 25.59 -3.54
CA ASN A 26 -10.78 26.92 -2.93
C ASN A 26 -12.22 27.42 -2.96
N GLY A 27 -12.75 27.65 -4.17
CA GLY A 27 -13.97 28.41 -4.38
C GLY A 27 -15.18 27.55 -4.74
N ALA A 28 -14.97 26.44 -5.42
CA ALA A 28 -16.04 25.52 -5.80
C ALA A 28 -16.42 24.56 -4.67
N ASP A 29 -17.61 23.97 -4.79
CA ASP A 29 -18.07 22.83 -4.00
C ASP A 29 -18.18 21.60 -4.91
N VAL A 30 -17.95 20.41 -4.36
CA VAL A 30 -18.32 19.16 -5.04
C VAL A 30 -19.85 19.13 -5.15
N ALA A 31 -20.38 19.26 -6.37
CA ALA A 31 -21.83 19.22 -6.61
C ALA A 31 -22.36 17.79 -6.64
N SER A 32 -21.58 16.87 -7.22
CA SER A 32 -21.90 15.45 -7.28
C SER A 32 -20.64 14.62 -7.48
N PHE A 33 -20.74 13.32 -7.22
CA PHE A 33 -19.65 12.38 -7.45
C PHE A 33 -20.18 11.00 -7.86
N GLU A 34 -19.32 10.25 -8.53
CA GLU A 34 -19.57 8.85 -8.90
C GLU A 34 -18.47 7.99 -8.29
N VAL A 35 -18.85 6.93 -7.57
CA VAL A 35 -17.90 5.95 -7.04
C VAL A 35 -17.89 4.72 -7.94
N LYS A 36 -16.71 4.39 -8.47
CA LYS A 36 -16.48 3.21 -9.32
C LYS A 36 -15.47 2.28 -8.66
N PRO A 37 -15.87 1.10 -8.18
CA PRO A 37 -14.92 0.07 -7.75
C PRO A 37 -13.97 -0.33 -8.88
N LEU A 38 -12.70 -0.55 -8.55
CA LEU A 38 -11.71 -1.06 -9.52
C LEU A 38 -11.86 -2.55 -9.80
N SER A 39 -12.46 -3.29 -8.88
CA SER A 39 -12.79 -4.71 -9.02
C SER A 39 -14.19 -5.00 -8.49
N GLU A 40 -14.82 -6.06 -8.99
CA GLU A 40 -16.15 -6.50 -8.53
C GLU A 40 -16.13 -6.97 -7.07
N THR A 41 -14.98 -7.48 -6.62
CA THR A 41 -14.74 -7.89 -5.23
C THR A 41 -13.72 -6.95 -4.59
N ALA A 42 -13.81 -6.77 -3.27
CA ALA A 42 -12.72 -6.12 -2.53
C ALA A 42 -11.38 -6.83 -2.79
N GLY A 43 -10.31 -6.06 -2.88
CA GLY A 43 -8.96 -6.59 -2.91
C GLY A 43 -8.60 -7.26 -1.59
N LEU A 44 -7.43 -7.91 -1.53
CA LEU A 44 -6.99 -8.65 -0.35
C LEU A 44 -6.99 -7.79 0.94
N LEU A 45 -6.66 -6.51 0.79
CA LEU A 45 -6.42 -5.59 1.90
C LEU A 45 -7.41 -4.42 1.97
N GLY A 46 -8.36 -4.32 1.04
CA GLY A 46 -9.29 -3.20 1.06
C GLY A 46 -10.14 -3.07 -0.18
N GLN A 47 -10.99 -2.05 -0.17
CA GLN A 47 -11.85 -1.69 -1.29
C GLN A 47 -11.21 -0.51 -2.02
N ASN A 48 -10.72 -0.79 -3.22
CA ASN A 48 -10.08 0.19 -4.09
C ASN A 48 -11.13 0.77 -5.05
N THR A 49 -11.31 2.08 -5.03
CA THR A 49 -12.35 2.76 -5.80
C THR A 49 -11.79 4.02 -6.45
N ILE A 50 -12.34 4.38 -7.60
CA ILE A 50 -12.15 5.69 -8.22
C ILE A 50 -13.40 6.52 -7.97
N ILE A 51 -13.21 7.74 -7.46
CA ILE A 51 -14.27 8.72 -7.25
C ILE A 51 -14.13 9.78 -8.33
N ARG A 52 -15.11 9.91 -9.23
CA ARG A 52 -15.17 11.02 -10.18
C ARG A 52 -15.95 12.17 -9.57
N LEU A 53 -15.42 13.39 -9.71
CA LEU A 53 -15.98 14.59 -9.11
C LEU A 53 -16.54 15.52 -10.17
N ALA A 54 -17.71 16.08 -9.90
CA ALA A 54 -18.24 17.22 -10.63
C ALA A 54 -18.45 18.38 -9.66
N TYR A 55 -17.89 19.53 -10.01
CA TYR A 55 -17.96 20.75 -9.22
C TYR A 55 -19.10 21.66 -9.69
N ASP A 56 -19.61 22.49 -8.79
CA ASP A 56 -20.66 23.47 -9.11
C ASP A 56 -20.18 24.61 -10.02
N THR A 57 -18.89 24.95 -9.92
CA THR A 57 -18.21 25.97 -10.70
C THR A 57 -16.86 25.46 -11.19
N PRO A 58 -16.31 26.01 -12.30
CA PRO A 58 -15.00 25.59 -12.80
C PRO A 58 -13.88 25.92 -11.80
N GLU A 59 -13.05 24.93 -11.49
CA GLU A 59 -11.83 25.11 -10.69
C GLU A 59 -10.69 24.26 -11.27
N ASP A 60 -9.81 24.90 -12.05
CA ASP A 60 -8.81 24.20 -12.88
C ASP A 60 -7.76 23.42 -12.08
N THR A 61 -7.52 23.80 -10.83
CA THR A 61 -6.54 23.15 -9.96
C THR A 61 -7.11 21.97 -9.16
N ALA A 62 -8.43 21.82 -9.13
CA ALA A 62 -9.08 20.78 -8.35
C ALA A 62 -9.05 19.43 -9.10
N PRO A 63 -8.82 18.30 -8.40
CA PRO A 63 -8.78 16.99 -9.03
C PRO A 63 -10.17 16.63 -9.60
N ARG A 64 -10.22 16.12 -10.82
CA ARG A 64 -11.47 15.60 -11.41
C ARG A 64 -11.81 14.17 -11.00
N SER A 65 -10.82 13.46 -10.48
CA SER A 65 -10.99 12.14 -9.91
C SER A 65 -9.98 11.88 -8.80
N LEU A 66 -10.34 10.95 -7.92
CA LEU A 66 -9.57 10.53 -6.76
C LEU A 66 -9.52 9.01 -6.72
N PHE A 67 -8.43 8.47 -6.21
CA PHE A 67 -8.38 7.08 -5.76
C PHE A 67 -8.73 7.04 -4.27
N ALA A 68 -9.62 6.13 -3.87
CA ALA A 68 -9.94 5.89 -2.48
C ALA A 68 -9.76 4.42 -2.13
N LYS A 69 -9.01 4.16 -1.05
CA LYS A 69 -8.83 2.84 -0.46
C LYS A 69 -9.48 2.82 0.91
N PHE A 70 -10.52 2.01 1.04
CA PHE A 70 -11.22 1.77 2.29
C PHE A 70 -10.80 0.43 2.89
N ALA A 71 -10.91 0.32 4.21
CA ALA A 71 -10.81 -0.96 4.88
C ALA A 71 -11.87 -1.98 4.39
N LEU A 72 -11.60 -3.26 4.60
CA LEU A 72 -12.57 -4.33 4.37
C LEU A 72 -13.81 -4.17 5.27
N ALA A 73 -15.00 -4.51 4.78
CA ALA A 73 -16.23 -4.46 5.57
C ALA A 73 -16.27 -5.50 6.71
N ASP A 74 -15.54 -6.61 6.56
CA ASP A 74 -15.43 -7.70 7.54
C ASP A 74 -14.48 -7.32 8.68
N ALA A 75 -14.98 -7.34 9.93
CA ALA A 75 -14.24 -6.92 11.11
C ALA A 75 -13.06 -7.85 11.45
N ASP A 76 -13.21 -9.16 11.25
CA ASP A 76 -12.15 -10.13 11.54
C ASP A 76 -11.00 -9.97 10.55
N LYS A 77 -11.32 -9.73 9.27
CA LYS A 77 -10.31 -9.42 8.25
C LYS A 77 -9.61 -8.08 8.53
N ARG A 78 -10.35 -7.04 8.97
CA ARG A 78 -9.72 -5.77 9.38
C ARG A 78 -8.79 -5.97 10.56
N ALA A 79 -9.19 -6.73 11.57
CA ALA A 79 -8.36 -7.03 12.72
C ALA A 79 -7.09 -7.78 12.30
N TYR A 80 -7.21 -8.75 11.40
CA TYR A 80 -6.09 -9.50 10.84
C TYR A 80 -5.09 -8.61 10.09
N TRP A 81 -5.58 -7.66 9.28
CA TRP A 81 -4.74 -6.77 8.47
C TRP A 81 -4.41 -5.42 9.11
N ARG A 82 -4.77 -5.22 10.39
CA ARG A 82 -4.63 -3.94 11.09
C ARG A 82 -3.25 -3.31 10.94
N THR A 83 -2.20 -4.09 11.13
CA THR A 83 -0.81 -3.59 11.05
C THR A 83 -0.50 -3.02 9.66
N SER A 84 -0.98 -3.67 8.60
CA SER A 84 -0.81 -3.18 7.22
C SER A 84 -1.52 -1.84 7.02
N TYR A 85 -2.74 -1.68 7.57
CA TYR A 85 -3.52 -0.44 7.44
C TYR A 85 -2.84 0.73 8.16
N VAL A 86 -2.38 0.48 9.38
CA VAL A 86 -1.65 1.48 10.18
C VAL A 86 -0.36 1.89 9.47
N GLN A 87 0.39 0.93 8.91
CA GLN A 87 1.61 1.21 8.17
C GLN A 87 1.34 2.09 6.94
N GLU A 88 0.35 1.76 6.13
CA GLU A 88 0.07 2.54 4.93
C GLU A 88 -0.41 3.97 5.26
N VAL A 89 -1.26 4.13 6.30
CA VAL A 89 -1.69 5.45 6.77
C VAL A 89 -0.51 6.28 7.28
N LEU A 90 0.33 5.69 8.13
CA LEU A 90 1.52 6.36 8.66
C LEU A 90 2.51 6.75 7.56
N PHE A 91 2.63 5.94 6.51
CA PHE A 91 3.46 6.30 5.35
C PHE A 91 3.00 7.62 4.74
N TYR A 92 1.71 7.75 4.42
CA TYR A 92 1.20 8.96 3.79
C TYR A 92 1.19 10.17 4.74
N GLN A 93 1.03 9.95 6.04
CA GLN A 93 1.07 11.03 7.03
C GLN A 93 2.48 11.56 7.28
N GLN A 94 3.49 10.68 7.31
CA GLN A 94 4.82 11.03 7.81
C GLN A 94 5.90 11.01 6.73
N PHE A 95 5.85 10.04 5.81
CA PHE A 95 6.97 9.75 4.91
C PHE A 95 6.74 10.18 3.47
N ALA A 96 5.52 10.13 2.94
CA ALA A 96 5.25 10.37 1.52
C ALA A 96 5.77 11.72 0.97
N GLN A 97 5.86 12.75 1.82
CA GLN A 97 6.42 14.06 1.42
C GLN A 97 7.94 14.17 1.57
N GLN A 98 8.57 13.23 2.27
CA GLN A 98 10.01 13.21 2.58
C GLN A 98 10.78 12.25 1.68
N VAL A 99 10.08 11.32 1.02
CA VAL A 99 10.71 10.27 0.20
C VAL A 99 10.94 10.77 -1.22
N ALA A 100 12.11 10.42 -1.77
CA ALA A 100 12.41 10.71 -3.18
C ALA A 100 11.59 9.86 -4.16
N LEU A 101 11.06 8.72 -3.69
CA LEU A 101 10.25 7.82 -4.49
C LEU A 101 8.95 8.51 -4.93
N PRO A 102 8.64 8.53 -6.24
CA PRO A 102 7.38 9.07 -6.72
C PRO A 102 6.19 8.28 -6.16
N THR A 103 5.32 8.96 -5.42
CA THR A 103 4.09 8.39 -4.87
C THR A 103 2.90 9.28 -5.20
N PRO A 104 1.67 8.72 -5.34
CA PRO A 104 0.47 9.52 -5.51
C PRO A 104 0.33 10.55 -4.38
N ARG A 105 -0.09 11.77 -4.71
CA ARG A 105 -0.39 12.77 -3.68
C ARG A 105 -1.52 12.27 -2.78
N ALA A 106 -1.34 12.36 -1.47
CA ALA A 106 -2.44 12.15 -0.51
C ALA A 106 -3.23 13.44 -0.28
N TYR A 107 -4.56 13.33 -0.31
CA TYR A 107 -5.51 14.36 0.09
C TYR A 107 -6.11 14.07 1.47
N PHE A 108 -6.15 12.80 1.86
CA PHE A 108 -6.59 12.34 3.18
C PHE A 108 -5.92 11.02 3.53
N SER A 109 -5.55 10.84 4.79
CA SER A 109 -4.98 9.60 5.31
C SER A 109 -5.29 9.49 6.80
N GLU A 110 -6.22 8.62 7.18
CA GLU A 110 -6.60 8.41 8.58
C GLU A 110 -6.92 6.95 8.88
N PHE A 111 -6.66 6.56 10.13
CA PHE A 111 -6.96 5.26 10.71
C PHE A 111 -7.80 5.45 11.98
N ASP A 112 -8.93 4.76 12.08
CA ASP A 112 -9.76 4.72 13.28
C ASP A 112 -9.36 3.53 14.16
N GLU A 113 -8.64 3.82 15.23
CA GLU A 113 -8.19 2.84 16.22
C GLU A 113 -9.33 2.01 16.79
N ALA A 114 -10.51 2.59 16.99
CA ALA A 114 -11.64 1.92 17.65
C ALA A 114 -12.32 0.89 16.74
N THR A 115 -12.42 1.17 15.44
CA THR A 115 -13.13 0.31 14.48
C THR A 115 -12.20 -0.53 13.59
N GLY A 116 -10.91 -0.17 13.55
CA GLY A 116 -9.94 -0.73 12.61
C GLY A 116 -10.16 -0.30 11.16
N CYS A 117 -11.07 0.65 10.92
CA CYS A 117 -11.30 1.22 9.60
C CYS A 117 -10.20 2.23 9.26
N PHE A 118 -9.93 2.39 7.97
CA PHE A 118 -9.04 3.42 7.46
C PHE A 118 -9.56 3.93 6.14
N LEU A 119 -9.14 5.13 5.79
CA LEU A 119 -9.39 5.73 4.48
C LEU A 119 -8.14 6.46 4.01
N LEU A 120 -7.67 6.06 2.83
CA LEU A 120 -6.72 6.82 2.04
C LEU A 120 -7.46 7.44 0.86
N LEU A 121 -7.34 8.76 0.70
CA LEU A 121 -7.80 9.49 -0.48
C LEU A 121 -6.56 10.03 -1.19
N LEU A 122 -6.28 9.49 -2.36
CA LEU A 122 -5.06 9.73 -3.12
C LEU A 122 -5.37 10.28 -4.51
N GLU A 123 -4.33 10.81 -5.16
CA GLU A 123 -4.32 11.14 -6.58
C GLU A 123 -4.75 9.94 -7.44
N ASP A 124 -5.63 10.20 -8.40
CA ASP A 124 -6.00 9.20 -9.40
C ASP A 124 -4.91 9.06 -10.47
N CYS A 125 -4.17 7.97 -10.38
CA CYS A 125 -3.10 7.64 -11.31
C CYS A 125 -3.55 6.71 -12.46
N SER A 126 -4.86 6.58 -12.71
CA SER A 126 -5.41 5.70 -13.76
C SER A 126 -5.03 6.09 -15.20
N HIS A 127 -4.36 7.23 -15.37
CA HIS A 127 -3.78 7.66 -16.64
C HIS A 127 -2.45 6.95 -16.98
N GLY A 128 -1.82 6.31 -15.98
CA GLY A 128 -0.61 5.52 -16.16
C GLY A 128 -0.87 4.05 -16.45
N GLU A 129 0.21 3.31 -16.73
CA GLU A 129 0.18 1.88 -17.03
C GLU A 129 0.65 1.07 -15.82
N VAL A 130 -0.21 0.16 -15.33
CA VAL A 130 0.13 -0.76 -14.25
C VAL A 130 1.10 -1.84 -14.76
N GLY A 131 2.16 -2.13 -13.99
CA GLY A 131 3.09 -3.20 -14.32
C GLY A 131 2.47 -4.60 -14.19
N ASP A 132 2.82 -5.50 -15.10
CA ASP A 132 2.34 -6.89 -15.11
C ASP A 132 3.36 -7.82 -14.41
N ARG A 133 2.92 -8.52 -13.37
CA ARG A 133 3.75 -9.47 -12.61
C ARG A 133 4.06 -10.76 -13.39
N LEU A 134 3.20 -11.14 -14.33
CA LEU A 134 3.30 -12.39 -15.06
C LEU A 134 4.16 -12.24 -16.31
N THR A 135 3.95 -11.17 -17.08
CA THR A 135 4.69 -10.94 -18.32
C THR A 135 5.96 -10.10 -18.11
N GLY A 136 6.06 -9.37 -16.99
CA GLY A 136 7.22 -8.57 -16.64
C GLY A 136 7.19 -7.16 -17.24
N CYS A 137 8.36 -6.55 -17.41
CA CYS A 137 8.49 -5.22 -18.01
C CYS A 137 9.77 -5.12 -18.87
N SER A 138 9.92 -4.02 -19.61
CA SER A 138 11.14 -3.75 -20.38
C SER A 138 12.35 -3.52 -19.46
N LEU A 139 13.55 -3.78 -19.97
CA LEU A 139 14.79 -3.50 -19.24
C LEU A 139 14.90 -2.03 -18.80
N GLU A 140 14.40 -1.10 -19.62
CA GLU A 140 14.36 0.33 -19.30
C GLU A 140 13.51 0.61 -18.05
N ARG A 141 12.28 0.06 -18.01
CA ARG A 141 11.38 0.18 -16.84
C ARG A 141 11.96 -0.47 -15.59
N ALA A 142 12.57 -1.64 -15.73
CA ALA A 142 13.24 -2.31 -14.62
C ALA A 142 14.40 -1.47 -14.06
N ARG A 143 15.23 -0.87 -14.94
CA ARG A 143 16.33 0.01 -14.52
C ARG A 143 15.82 1.26 -13.81
N LEU A 144 14.75 1.87 -14.30
CA LEU A 144 14.10 3.01 -13.65
C LEU A 144 13.65 2.63 -12.23
N ALA A 145 12.88 1.56 -12.07
CA ALA A 145 12.39 1.12 -10.77
C ALA A 145 13.52 0.74 -9.79
N VAL A 146 14.61 0.14 -10.27
CA VAL A 146 15.78 -0.19 -9.43
C VAL A 146 16.55 1.07 -9.03
N ALA A 147 16.69 2.06 -9.91
CA ALA A 147 17.36 3.31 -9.57
C ALA A 147 16.60 4.09 -8.49
N GLU A 148 15.28 4.21 -8.65
CA GLU A 148 14.39 4.92 -7.72
C GLU A 148 14.40 4.30 -6.31
N ILE A 149 14.30 2.97 -6.20
CA ILE A 149 14.36 2.29 -4.90
C ILE A 149 15.76 2.36 -4.27
N ALA A 150 16.82 2.39 -5.08
CA ALA A 150 18.18 2.53 -4.58
C ALA A 150 18.44 3.91 -3.98
N GLU A 151 17.97 4.98 -4.63
CA GLU A 151 18.05 6.34 -4.10
C GLU A 151 17.29 6.45 -2.78
N PHE A 152 16.06 5.93 -2.73
CA PHE A 152 15.29 5.87 -1.50
C PHE A 152 15.98 5.11 -0.38
N HIS A 153 16.49 3.90 -0.64
CA HIS A 153 17.22 3.14 0.37
C HIS A 153 18.48 3.87 0.86
N ALA A 154 19.15 4.63 0.00
CA ALA A 154 20.32 5.42 0.36
C ALA A 154 19.97 6.60 1.28
N THR A 155 18.86 7.30 1.03
CA THR A 155 18.38 8.40 1.87
C THR A 155 18.10 7.94 3.31
N TRP A 156 17.47 6.78 3.45
CA TRP A 156 17.05 6.25 4.76
C TRP A 156 18.07 5.31 5.41
N TRP A 157 19.26 5.18 4.81
CA TRP A 157 20.29 4.26 5.27
C TRP A 157 20.80 4.62 6.67
N ASN A 158 20.53 3.74 7.65
CA ASN A 158 20.80 3.93 9.08
C ASN A 158 20.27 5.26 9.64
N HIS A 159 19.22 5.82 9.02
CA HIS A 159 18.64 7.09 9.43
C HIS A 159 18.02 6.98 10.85
N PRO A 160 18.21 7.98 11.74
CA PRO A 160 17.77 7.89 13.14
C PRO A 160 16.25 7.78 13.31
N GLU A 161 15.47 8.26 12.34
CA GLU A 161 14.00 8.17 12.36
C GLU A 161 13.46 6.82 11.88
N VAL A 162 14.31 5.96 11.31
CA VAL A 162 13.92 4.61 10.90
C VAL A 162 13.87 3.73 12.15
N PRO A 163 12.71 3.17 12.54
CA PRO A 163 12.59 2.38 13.76
C PRO A 163 13.49 1.15 13.71
N ARG A 164 14.52 1.08 14.57
CA ARG A 164 15.56 0.04 14.51
C ARG A 164 15.09 -1.41 14.75
N ASP A 165 13.85 -1.65 15.15
CA ASP A 165 13.31 -3.01 15.16
C ASP A 165 11.77 -3.11 15.15
N GLY A 166 11.01 -2.08 15.55
CA GLY A 166 9.54 -2.14 15.61
C GLY A 166 8.98 -3.39 16.32
N GLY A 167 9.77 -4.04 17.19
CA GLY A 167 9.45 -5.34 17.81
C GLY A 167 9.58 -6.59 16.92
N LYS A 168 9.94 -6.48 15.64
CA LYS A 168 9.96 -7.59 14.65
C LYS A 168 11.00 -8.67 14.92
N TYR A 169 12.14 -8.30 15.50
CA TYR A 169 13.24 -9.23 15.77
C TYR A 169 13.29 -9.66 17.23
N THR A 170 12.20 -9.47 17.98
CA THR A 170 12.06 -10.06 19.32
C THR A 170 11.98 -11.59 19.18
N PRO A 171 12.51 -12.36 20.17
CA PRO A 171 12.37 -13.81 20.16
C PRO A 171 10.92 -14.28 20.01
N GLU A 172 9.98 -13.54 20.61
CA GLU A 172 8.54 -13.79 20.49
C GLU A 172 8.03 -13.56 19.07
N ALA A 173 8.37 -12.43 18.44
CA ALA A 173 7.96 -12.16 17.06
C ALA A 173 8.52 -13.20 16.07
N ILE A 174 9.78 -13.61 16.24
CA ILE A 174 10.40 -14.67 15.42
C ILE A 174 9.68 -16.01 15.65
N ALA A 175 9.39 -16.37 16.90
CA ALA A 175 8.67 -17.61 17.22
C ALA A 175 7.24 -17.60 16.65
N ASN A 176 6.53 -16.48 16.76
CA ASN A 176 5.20 -16.30 16.19
C ASN A 176 5.21 -16.41 14.66
N TRP A 177 6.20 -15.81 13.99
CA TRP A 177 6.41 -15.93 12.55
C TRP A 177 6.65 -17.38 12.13
N HIS A 178 7.53 -18.08 12.84
CA HIS A 178 7.82 -19.48 12.59
C HIS A 178 6.59 -20.37 12.81
N ALA A 179 5.83 -20.14 13.88
CA ALA A 179 4.60 -20.88 14.17
C ALA A 179 3.51 -20.63 13.11
N MET A 180 3.37 -19.39 12.64
CA MET A 180 2.46 -19.04 11.55
C MET A 180 2.85 -19.79 10.27
N TYR A 181 4.13 -19.75 9.88
CA TYR A 181 4.61 -20.46 8.69
C TYR A 181 4.40 -21.97 8.79
N ALA A 182 4.79 -22.58 9.92
CA ALA A 182 4.61 -24.01 10.17
C ALA A 182 3.13 -24.42 10.10
N ARG A 183 2.22 -23.59 10.62
CA ARG A 183 0.77 -23.80 10.51
C ARG A 183 0.32 -23.80 9.05
N GLU A 184 0.73 -22.82 8.24
CA GLU A 184 0.34 -22.79 6.82
C GLU A 184 0.94 -23.98 6.05
N VAL A 185 2.19 -24.36 6.32
CA VAL A 185 2.82 -25.55 5.73
C VAL A 185 2.07 -26.84 6.10
N SER A 186 1.59 -26.97 7.34
CA SER A 186 0.81 -28.14 7.77
C SER A 186 -0.54 -28.27 7.08
N ARG A 187 -1.03 -27.20 6.43
CA ARG A 187 -2.31 -27.12 5.73
C ARG A 187 -2.16 -27.17 4.21
N LEU A 188 -0.95 -27.36 3.68
CA LEU A 188 -0.73 -27.43 2.22
C LEU A 188 -1.62 -28.51 1.57
N ASP A 189 -1.83 -29.63 2.25
CA ASP A 189 -2.68 -30.71 1.76
C ASP A 189 -4.18 -30.36 1.73
N ASP A 190 -4.59 -29.27 2.39
CA ASP A 190 -5.98 -28.79 2.40
C ASP A 190 -6.25 -27.75 1.31
N ILE A 191 -5.22 -27.30 0.57
CA ILE A 191 -5.33 -26.25 -0.47
C ILE A 191 -5.32 -26.91 -1.86
N PRO A 192 -6.49 -27.12 -2.50
CA PRO A 192 -6.57 -27.86 -3.75
C PRO A 192 -5.90 -27.16 -4.94
N GLU A 193 -5.68 -25.86 -4.87
CA GLU A 193 -5.07 -25.04 -5.92
C GLU A 193 -3.54 -25.17 -5.97
N ILE A 194 -2.90 -25.66 -4.91
CA ILE A 194 -1.44 -25.82 -4.88
C ILE A 194 -1.05 -27.08 -5.66
N PRO A 195 -0.14 -26.98 -6.65
CA PRO A 195 0.39 -28.15 -7.33
C PRO A 195 0.96 -29.16 -6.32
N ARG A 196 0.48 -30.40 -6.38
CA ARG A 196 0.91 -31.51 -5.51
C ARG A 196 2.26 -32.09 -5.93
N ASP A 197 3.17 -31.25 -6.39
CA ASP A 197 4.52 -31.67 -6.74
C ASP A 197 5.26 -32.09 -5.46
N PRO A 198 5.64 -33.39 -5.32
CA PRO A 198 6.32 -33.87 -4.14
C PRO A 198 7.64 -33.15 -3.86
N GLU A 199 8.32 -32.66 -4.91
CA GLU A 199 9.56 -31.90 -4.76
C GLU A 199 9.32 -30.50 -4.19
N LEU A 200 8.23 -29.83 -4.62
CA LEU A 200 7.83 -28.54 -4.05
C LEU A 200 7.47 -28.69 -2.57
N ILE A 201 6.65 -29.69 -2.23
CA ILE A 201 6.25 -29.95 -0.83
C ILE A 201 7.47 -30.27 0.02
N ARG A 202 8.37 -31.14 -0.45
CA ARG A 202 9.63 -31.46 0.23
C ARG A 202 10.47 -30.20 0.45
N THR A 203 10.62 -29.36 -0.57
CA THR A 203 11.39 -28.11 -0.48
C THR A 203 10.81 -27.15 0.57
N ILE A 204 9.48 -27.00 0.61
CA ILE A 204 8.83 -26.16 1.62
C ILE A 204 9.07 -26.71 3.04
N GLN A 205 8.93 -28.02 3.21
CA GLN A 205 9.16 -28.70 4.50
C GLN A 205 10.63 -28.60 4.95
N GLU A 206 11.59 -28.68 4.03
CA GLU A 206 13.02 -28.55 4.32
C GLU A 206 13.41 -27.10 4.65
N LEU A 207 12.83 -26.10 3.97
CA LEU A 207 13.18 -24.69 4.17
C LEU A 207 12.48 -24.04 5.38
N SER A 208 11.24 -24.45 5.70
CA SER A 208 10.42 -23.82 6.74
C SER A 208 11.13 -23.70 8.11
N PRO A 209 11.85 -24.74 8.62
CA PRO A 209 12.57 -24.64 9.89
C PRO A 209 13.70 -23.60 9.89
N HIS A 210 14.22 -23.23 8.72
CA HIS A 210 15.34 -22.30 8.58
C HIS A 210 14.90 -20.83 8.45
N LEU A 211 13.60 -20.56 8.23
CA LEU A 211 13.08 -19.19 8.09
C LEU A 211 13.29 -18.34 9.35
N ALA A 212 13.25 -18.95 10.54
CA ALA A 212 13.58 -18.21 11.78
C ALA A 212 15.04 -17.74 11.79
N GLY A 213 15.95 -18.51 11.20
CA GLY A 213 17.37 -18.19 11.10
C GLY A 213 17.67 -17.01 10.16
N THR A 214 16.86 -16.80 9.11
CA THR A 214 17.02 -15.66 8.20
C THR A 214 16.69 -14.33 8.89
N MET A 215 15.70 -14.33 9.79
CA MET A 215 15.35 -13.14 10.59
C MET A 215 16.48 -12.74 11.55
N ALA A 216 17.18 -13.70 12.15
CA ALA A 216 18.31 -13.43 13.01
C ALA A 216 19.49 -12.77 12.26
N TYR A 217 19.73 -13.17 11.01
CA TYR A 217 20.73 -12.54 10.15
C TYR A 217 20.35 -11.10 9.75
N GLN A 218 19.08 -10.85 9.47
CA GLN A 218 18.57 -9.51 9.14
C GLN A 218 18.74 -8.52 10.28
N LYS A 219 18.62 -8.97 11.54
CA LYS A 219 18.82 -8.12 12.73
C LYS A 219 20.19 -7.45 12.77
N GLU A 220 21.23 -8.13 12.30
CA GLU A 220 22.61 -7.62 12.30
C GLU A 220 22.95 -6.81 11.03
N SER A 221 22.01 -6.69 10.10
CA SER A 221 22.20 -5.95 8.85
C SER A 221 21.93 -4.45 9.05
N PRO A 222 22.51 -3.57 8.20
CA PRO A 222 22.14 -2.16 8.18
C PRO A 222 20.64 -1.98 7.90
N TYR A 223 20.06 -0.93 8.49
CA TYR A 223 18.63 -0.64 8.37
C TYR A 223 18.38 0.44 7.34
N THR A 224 17.28 0.32 6.62
CA THR A 224 16.75 1.40 5.78
C THR A 224 15.24 1.26 5.73
N LEU A 225 14.53 2.33 5.36
CA LEU A 225 13.12 2.24 5.07
C LEU A 225 12.94 1.33 3.85
N ILE A 226 12.08 0.32 3.93
CA ILE A 226 11.78 -0.61 2.84
C ILE A 226 10.29 -0.56 2.52
N HIS A 227 9.96 -0.66 1.22
CA HIS A 227 8.57 -0.75 0.76
C HIS A 227 7.90 -2.08 1.17
N HIS A 228 8.68 -3.14 1.38
CA HIS A 228 8.26 -4.52 1.66
C HIS A 228 7.57 -5.27 0.50
N ASP A 229 6.76 -4.59 -0.32
CA ASP A 229 6.06 -5.21 -1.47
C ASP A 229 6.42 -4.57 -2.82
N TYR A 230 7.72 -4.38 -3.07
CA TYR A 230 8.22 -3.63 -4.24
C TYR A 230 8.24 -4.50 -5.51
N HIS A 231 7.13 -4.53 -6.23
CA HIS A 231 7.00 -5.31 -7.47
C HIS A 231 6.11 -4.63 -8.51
N LEU A 232 6.16 -5.10 -9.75
CA LEU A 232 5.45 -4.51 -10.90
C LEU A 232 3.95 -4.27 -10.69
N GLY A 233 3.24 -5.16 -9.98
CA GLY A 233 1.81 -4.97 -9.69
C GLY A 233 1.49 -3.74 -8.83
N ASN A 234 2.49 -3.15 -8.17
CA ASN A 234 2.38 -1.93 -7.35
C ASN A 234 3.01 -0.72 -8.04
N PHE A 235 3.40 -0.85 -9.31
CA PHE A 235 4.02 0.22 -10.09
C PHE A 235 3.02 0.75 -11.11
N ILE A 236 2.87 2.07 -11.14
CA ILE A 236 2.21 2.78 -12.24
C ILE A 236 3.29 3.55 -13.01
N PHE A 237 3.52 3.15 -14.24
CA PHE A 237 4.40 3.89 -15.16
C PHE A 237 3.62 5.06 -15.75
N VAL A 238 4.15 6.26 -15.57
CA VAL A 238 3.58 7.50 -16.13
C VAL A 238 4.62 8.20 -16.97
N GLU A 239 4.15 8.93 -17.99
CA GLU A 239 4.99 9.82 -18.78
C GLU A 239 4.42 11.24 -18.70
N THR A 240 5.23 12.19 -18.24
CA THR A 240 4.83 13.59 -18.09
C THR A 240 5.86 14.47 -18.77
N ASN A 241 5.45 15.23 -19.79
CA ASN A 241 6.34 16.10 -20.57
C ASN A 241 7.59 15.38 -21.12
N GLY A 242 7.44 14.10 -21.51
CA GLY A 242 8.53 13.26 -22.02
C GLY A 242 9.42 12.62 -20.94
N ALA A 243 9.19 12.90 -19.67
CA ALA A 243 9.88 12.25 -18.55
C ALA A 243 9.08 11.03 -18.08
N LYS A 244 9.71 9.85 -18.12
CA LYS A 244 9.15 8.61 -17.59
C LYS A 244 9.37 8.55 -16.08
N LYS A 245 8.31 8.26 -15.33
CA LYS A 245 8.36 8.02 -13.88
C LYS A 245 7.66 6.72 -13.55
N VAL A 246 7.98 6.18 -12.37
CA VAL A 246 7.29 5.04 -11.78
C VAL A 246 6.70 5.49 -10.45
N LEU A 247 5.38 5.55 -10.38
CA LEU A 247 4.65 5.80 -9.14
C LEU A 247 4.51 4.49 -8.38
N ILE A 248 4.84 4.52 -7.09
CA ILE A 248 4.81 3.34 -6.24
C ILE A 248 3.58 3.39 -5.33
N LEU A 249 2.82 2.29 -5.32
CA LEU A 249 1.59 2.11 -4.58
C LEU A 249 1.74 1.08 -3.46
N ASP A 250 0.73 1.01 -2.59
CA ASP A 250 0.52 -0.07 -1.61
C ASP A 250 1.66 -0.17 -0.58
N TRP A 251 1.88 0.95 0.12
CA TRP A 251 2.99 1.15 1.03
C TRP A 251 2.79 0.44 2.36
N HIS A 252 3.11 -0.85 2.40
CA HIS A 252 3.25 -1.62 3.65
C HIS A 252 4.65 -1.46 4.26
N PHE A 253 5.06 -0.20 4.41
CA PHE A 253 6.45 0.13 4.67
C PHE A 253 6.95 -0.48 5.99
N ARG A 254 8.25 -0.72 5.99
CA ARG A 254 8.96 -1.36 7.10
C ARG A 254 10.32 -0.71 7.28
N ALA A 255 10.85 -0.83 8.48
CA ALA A 255 12.28 -0.72 8.76
C ALA A 255 12.89 -2.12 8.88
#